data_AF-A0A9E5V492-F1
#
_entry.id   AF-A0A9E5V492-F1
#
_cell.length_a   1.000
_cell.length_b   1.000
_cell.length_c   1.000
_cell.angle_alpha   90.00
_cell.angle_beta   90.00
_cell.angle_gamma   90.00
#
_symmetry.space_group_name_H-M   'P 1'
#
loop_
_entity.id
_entity.type
_entity.pdbx_description
1 polymer ?
#
loop_
_entity_poly.entity_id
_entity_poly.type
_entity_poly.pdbx_seq_one_letter_code
_entity_poly.pdbx_strand_id
1 'polypeptide(L)'
;MHRKEQAIAPILEQHLGVQVIVPEGFNTDEFGTFTRDIERSGDQRNAARLKAERAMALTGLTLAIASEGSFGPHPAMPFVACDQEIVLLSDRTHHLEIVGQAISTETKL
;
A
#
# COMPACT_ATOMS: atom_id res chain seq x y z
N MET A 1 12.06 4.44 5.73
CA MET A 1 10.70 5.01 5.70
C MET A 1 10.56 5.82 4.42
N HIS A 2 9.68 5.39 3.50
CA HIS A 2 9.69 5.82 2.09
C HIS A 2 8.99 7.16 1.78
N ARG A 3 8.71 8.00 2.79
CA ARG A 3 8.09 9.34 2.64
C ARG A 3 6.78 9.38 1.84
N LYS A 4 6.12 8.23 1.66
CA LYS A 4 4.88 8.10 0.88
C LYS A 4 3.73 8.91 1.50
N GLU A 5 3.76 9.08 2.82
CA GLU A 5 2.82 9.90 3.57
C GLU A 5 2.79 11.35 3.08
N GLN A 6 3.90 11.88 2.54
CA GLN A 6 3.96 13.27 2.04
C GLN A 6 3.08 13.48 0.80
N ALA A 7 2.89 12.42 -0.01
CA ALA A 7 2.01 12.47 -1.17
C ALA A 7 0.56 12.11 -0.82
N ILE A 8 0.36 11.18 0.11
CA ILE A 8 -0.95 10.63 0.45
C ILE A 8 -1.69 11.51 1.46
N ALA A 9 -1.03 11.96 2.53
CA ALA A 9 -1.69 12.62 3.65
C ALA A 9 -2.47 13.87 3.25
N PRO A 10 -1.91 14.83 2.49
CA PRO A 10 -2.63 16.07 2.17
C PRO A 10 -3.96 15.82 1.45
N ILE A 11 -3.99 14.81 0.57
CA ILE A 11 -5.19 14.46 -0.21
C ILE A 11 -6.26 13.86 0.73
N LEU A 12 -5.88 12.94 1.62
CA LEU A 12 -6.83 12.33 2.55
C LEU A 12 -7.37 13.34 3.55
N GLU A 13 -6.50 14.17 4.14
CA GLU A 13 -6.89 15.17 5.13
C GLU A 13 -7.84 16.21 4.50
N GLN A 14 -7.54 16.67 3.29
CA GLN A 14 -8.37 17.63 2.56
C GLN A 14 -9.75 17.06 2.18
N HIS A 15 -9.83 15.81 1.70
CA HIS A 15 -11.05 15.27 1.11
C HIS A 15 -11.88 14.40 2.05
N LEU A 16 -11.28 13.79 3.06
CA LEU A 16 -11.97 12.92 4.03
C LEU A 16 -12.07 13.54 5.42
N GLY A 17 -11.39 14.67 5.68
CA GLY A 17 -11.39 15.31 7.01
C GLY A 17 -10.77 14.45 8.11
N VAL A 18 -9.89 13.53 7.73
CA VAL A 18 -9.13 12.67 8.66
C VAL A 18 -7.82 13.35 9.06
N GLN A 19 -7.15 12.82 10.08
CA GLN A 19 -5.76 13.14 10.39
C GLN A 19 -4.89 11.93 10.06
N VAL A 20 -3.80 12.13 9.34
CA VAL A 20 -2.88 11.04 9.01
C VAL A 20 -1.75 10.98 10.02
N ILE A 21 -1.53 9.78 10.56
CA ILE A 21 -0.36 9.47 11.38
C ILE A 21 0.41 8.32 10.76
N VAL A 22 1.73 8.32 10.93
CA VAL A 22 2.57 7.18 10.57
C VAL A 22 3.02 6.52 11.87
N PRO A 23 2.71 5.24 12.12
CA PRO A 23 3.07 4.60 13.39
C PRO A 23 4.60 4.58 13.57
N GLU A 24 5.08 5.01 14.74
CA GLU A 24 6.50 4.98 15.06
C GLU A 24 7.02 3.52 15.10
N GLY A 25 8.24 3.31 14.61
CA GLY A 25 8.86 1.98 14.60
C GLY A 25 8.22 0.97 13.65
N PHE A 26 7.30 1.38 12.77
CA PHE A 26 6.66 0.48 11.82
C PHE A 26 7.60 0.15 10.65
N ASN A 27 8.22 -1.04 10.72
CA ASN A 27 9.04 -1.56 9.63
C ASN A 27 8.16 -2.28 8.60
N THR A 28 7.91 -1.63 7.47
CA THR A 28 7.10 -2.20 6.40
C THR A 28 7.80 -3.31 5.61
N ASP A 29 9.12 -3.45 5.77
CA ASP A 29 9.92 -4.44 5.05
C ASP A 29 9.64 -5.87 5.55
N GLU A 30 9.05 -6.01 6.74
CA GLU A 30 8.57 -7.29 7.29
C GLU A 30 7.52 -7.98 6.41
N PHE A 31 6.86 -7.23 5.53
CA PHE A 31 5.81 -7.74 4.63
C PHE A 31 6.31 -8.04 3.20
N GLY A 32 7.62 -7.86 2.98
CA GLY A 32 8.28 -8.06 1.70
C GLY A 32 9.14 -6.86 1.31
N THR A 33 10.34 -7.12 0.78
CA THR A 33 11.24 -6.07 0.29
C THR A 33 11.25 -5.99 -1.23
N PHE A 34 11.63 -4.81 -1.75
CA PHE A 34 11.81 -4.60 -3.18
C PHE A 34 12.92 -5.51 -3.76
N THR A 35 14.00 -5.70 -3.01
CA THR A 35 15.13 -6.57 -3.37
C THR A 35 14.77 -8.07 -3.35
N ARG A 36 13.59 -8.42 -2.82
CA ARG A 36 13.14 -9.80 -2.57
C ARG A 36 13.99 -10.56 -1.55
N ASP A 37 14.79 -9.85 -0.75
CA ASP A 37 15.48 -10.44 0.40
C ASP A 37 14.48 -10.97 1.44
N ILE A 38 13.32 -10.32 1.56
CA ILE A 38 12.15 -10.81 2.29
C ILE A 38 11.07 -11.09 1.25
N GLU A 39 10.61 -12.34 1.19
CA GLU A 39 9.50 -12.72 0.31
C GLU A 39 8.23 -11.96 0.69
N ARG A 40 7.49 -11.52 -0.32
CA ARG A 40 6.19 -10.88 -0.13
C ARG A 40 5.21 -11.90 0.45
N SER A 41 4.46 -11.48 1.46
CA SER A 41 3.36 -12.27 2.00
C SER A 41 2.16 -12.28 1.03
N GLY A 42 2.14 -13.26 0.13
CA GLY A 42 1.07 -13.41 -0.87
C GLY A 42 1.16 -12.40 -2.01
N ASP A 43 0.00 -12.01 -2.56
CA ASP A 43 -0.07 -10.99 -3.61
C ASP A 43 0.09 -9.56 -3.06
N GLN A 44 0.19 -8.60 -3.98
CA GLN A 44 0.34 -7.18 -3.67
C GLN A 44 -0.78 -6.65 -2.74
N ARG A 45 -2.02 -7.11 -2.92
CA ARG A 45 -3.18 -6.68 -2.13
C ARG A 45 -3.13 -7.27 -0.72
N ASN A 46 -2.72 -8.52 -0.58
CA ASN A 46 -2.55 -9.18 0.71
C ASN A 46 -1.45 -8.51 1.53
N ALA A 47 -0.32 -8.15 0.90
CA ALA A 47 0.73 -7.39 1.57
C ALA A 47 0.23 -6.02 2.07
N ALA A 48 -0.51 -5.27 1.23
CA ALA A 48 -1.12 -4.01 1.63
C ALA A 48 -2.13 -4.19 2.78
N ARG A 49 -2.95 -5.24 2.76
CA ARG A 49 -3.89 -5.56 3.83
C ARG A 49 -3.17 -5.85 5.15
N LEU A 50 -2.14 -6.69 5.13
CA LEU A 50 -1.36 -7.02 6.33
C LEU A 50 -0.67 -5.77 6.91
N LYS A 51 -0.16 -4.88 6.04
CA LYS A 51 0.37 -3.57 6.47
C LYS A 51 -0.68 -2.73 7.16
N ALA A 52 -1.89 -2.62 6.58
CA ALA A 52 -2.99 -1.86 7.16
C ALA A 52 -3.43 -2.45 8.51
N GLU A 53 -3.58 -3.78 8.60
CA GLU A 53 -3.92 -4.48 9.83
C GLU A 53 -2.88 -4.29 10.93
N ARG A 54 -1.58 -4.36 10.59
CA ARG A 54 -0.51 -4.14 11.55
C ARG A 54 -0.46 -2.69 12.02
N ALA A 55 -0.66 -1.72 11.14
CA ALA A 55 -0.74 -0.31 11.50
C ALA A 55 -1.92 -0.04 12.46
N MET A 56 -3.09 -0.60 12.18
CA MET A 56 -4.24 -0.54 13.09
C MET A 56 -3.95 -1.20 14.44
N ALA A 57 -3.28 -2.35 14.46
CA ALA A 57 -2.91 -3.04 15.70
C ALA A 57 -1.91 -2.24 16.56
N LEU A 58 -0.99 -1.51 15.93
CA LEU A 58 -0.01 -0.67 16.64
C LEU A 58 -0.61 0.63 17.17
N THR A 59 -1.57 1.21 16.45
CA THR A 59 -2.13 2.53 16.77
C THR A 59 -3.45 2.46 17.54
N GLY A 60 -4.13 1.32 17.52
CA GLY A 60 -5.50 1.17 18.04
C GLY A 60 -6.56 1.84 17.16
N LEU A 61 -6.20 2.37 15.99
CA LEU A 61 -7.14 3.01 15.06
C LEU A 61 -7.92 1.98 14.24
N THR A 62 -9.08 2.40 13.73
CA THR A 62 -9.99 1.56 12.93
C THR A 62 -9.92 1.85 11.43
N LEU A 63 -9.22 2.92 11.04
CA LEU A 63 -9.00 3.31 9.65
C LEU A 63 -7.50 3.24 9.35
N ALA A 64 -7.11 2.57 8.27
CA ALA A 64 -5.74 2.55 7.82
C ALA A 64 -5.63 2.61 6.30
N ILE A 65 -4.53 3.21 5.83
CA ILE A 65 -4.15 3.23 4.43
C ILE A 65 -2.79 2.56 4.25
N ALA A 66 -2.68 1.74 3.21
CA ALA A 66 -1.44 1.07 2.83
C ALA A 66 -1.24 1.19 1.32
N SER A 67 0.01 1.19 0.87
CA SER A 67 0.34 1.16 -0.56
C SER A 67 1.42 0.15 -0.85
N GLU A 68 1.33 -0.47 -2.01
CA GLU A 68 2.28 -1.46 -2.50
C GLU A 68 2.52 -1.28 -3.98
N GLY A 69 3.76 -1.52 -4.39
CA GLY A 69 4.19 -1.54 -5.79
C GLY A 69 4.61 -2.94 -6.21
N SER A 70 4.47 -3.28 -7.49
CA SER A 70 4.89 -4.56 -8.03
C SER A 70 5.31 -4.43 -9.48
N PHE A 71 6.53 -4.85 -9.77
CA PHE A 71 7.05 -4.95 -11.14
C PHE A 71 6.86 -6.38 -11.65
N GLY A 72 6.32 -6.50 -12.86
CA GLY A 72 6.04 -7.80 -13.46
C GLY A 72 5.47 -7.71 -14.87
N PRO A 73 5.03 -8.85 -15.43
CA PRO A 73 4.35 -8.87 -16.72
C PRO A 73 2.95 -8.25 -16.63
N HIS A 74 2.55 -7.51 -17.66
CA HIS A 74 1.24 -6.89 -17.75
C HIS A 74 0.13 -7.96 -17.74
N PRO A 75 -0.93 -7.82 -16.91
CA PRO A 75 -1.96 -8.87 -16.74
C PRO A 75 -2.64 -9.30 -18.04
N ALA A 76 -2.87 -8.35 -18.97
CA ALA A 76 -3.46 -8.63 -20.28
C ALA A 76 -2.44 -8.87 -21.40
N MET A 77 -1.16 -8.56 -21.18
CA MET A 77 -0.09 -8.63 -22.19
C MET A 77 1.19 -9.18 -21.54
N PRO A 78 1.30 -10.50 -21.33
CA PRO A 78 2.35 -11.07 -20.47
C PRO A 78 3.80 -10.82 -20.92
N PHE A 79 4.01 -10.38 -22.16
CA PHE A 79 5.32 -10.05 -22.73
C PHE A 79 5.71 -8.56 -22.55
N VAL A 80 4.82 -7.74 -21.99
CA VAL A 80 5.08 -6.33 -21.69
C VAL A 80 5.38 -6.21 -20.20
N ALA A 81 6.53 -5.64 -19.83
CA ALA A 81 6.80 -5.29 -18.45
C ALA A 81 5.92 -4.11 -18.02
N CYS A 82 5.39 -4.17 -16.81
CA CYS A 82 4.67 -3.06 -16.21
C CYS A 82 5.05 -2.88 -14.74
N ASP A 83 4.92 -1.65 -14.29
CA ASP A 83 4.79 -1.30 -12.89
C ASP A 83 3.30 -1.24 -12.54
N GLN A 84 2.93 -1.87 -11.42
CA GLN A 84 1.60 -1.84 -10.88
C GLN A 84 1.66 -1.30 -9.46
N GLU A 85 0.91 -0.25 -9.19
CA GLU A 85 0.81 0.39 -7.89
C GLU A 85 -0.62 0.24 -7.36
N ILE A 86 -0.75 -0.05 -6.06
CA ILE A 86 -2.04 -0.07 -5.38
C ILE A 86 -2.01 0.79 -4.12
N VAL A 87 -3.17 1.33 -3.79
CA VAL A 87 -3.47 1.96 -2.49
C VAL A 87 -4.72 1.30 -1.94
N LEU A 88 -4.63 0.79 -0.71
CA LEU A 88 -5.71 0.11 0.00
C LEU A 88 -6.12 0.96 1.21
N LEU A 89 -7.40 1.32 1.26
CA LEU A 89 -8.05 1.91 2.44
C LEU A 89 -8.87 0.81 3.13
N SER A 90 -8.59 0.56 4.41
CA SER A 90 -9.32 -0.38 5.25
C SER A 90 -10.04 0.37 6.36
N ASP A 91 -11.35 0.22 6.43
CA ASP A 91 -12.21 0.79 7.48
C ASP A 91 -12.93 -0.32 8.23
N ARG A 92 -12.53 -0.55 9.48
CA ARG A 92 -13.13 -1.58 10.35
C ARG A 92 -14.47 -1.16 10.93
N THR A 93 -14.72 0.15 11.08
CA THR A 93 -15.97 0.68 11.63
C THR A 93 -17.13 0.42 10.67
N HIS A 94 -16.87 0.62 9.38
CA HIS A 94 -17.88 0.49 8.32
C HIS A 94 -17.75 -0.81 7.52
N HIS A 95 -16.80 -1.69 7.87
CA HIS A 95 -16.51 -2.94 7.16
C HIS A 95 -16.19 -2.73 5.67
N LEU A 96 -15.40 -1.70 5.35
CA LEU A 96 -15.03 -1.36 3.99
C LEU A 96 -13.56 -1.71 3.71
N GLU A 97 -13.33 -2.23 2.51
CA GLU A 97 -12.01 -2.32 1.89
C GLU A 97 -12.10 -1.73 0.49
N ILE A 98 -11.39 -0.63 0.27
CA ILE A 98 -11.37 0.10 -1.00
C ILE A 98 -9.96 0.03 -1.57
N VAL A 99 -9.84 -0.37 -2.83
CA VAL A 99 -8.55 -0.49 -3.53
C VAL A 99 -8.55 0.41 -4.76
N GLY A 100 -7.60 1.35 -4.79
CA GLY A 100 -7.19 2.06 -5.99
C GLY A 100 -5.99 1.37 -6.63
N GLN A 101 -5.96 1.30 -7.95
CA GLN A 101 -4.88 0.66 -8.71
C GLN A 101 -4.48 1.53 -9.91
N ALA A 102 -3.18 1.56 -10.20
CA ALA A 102 -2.62 2.12 -11.42
C ALA A 102 -1.63 1.14 -12.04
N ILE A 103 -1.62 1.04 -13.37
CA ILE A 103 -0.67 0.23 -14.14
C ILE A 103 0.03 1.15 -15.14
N SER A 104 1.36 1.07 -15.20
CA SER A 104 2.18 1.80 -16.16
C SER A 104 3.10 0.84 -16.91
N THR A 105 3.17 0.98 -18.22
CA THR A 105 4.17 0.30 -19.06
C THR A 105 5.41 1.16 -19.30
N GLU A 106 5.40 2.41 -18.83
CA GLU A 106 6.57 3.30 -18.85
C GLU A 106 7.45 3.00 -17.63
N THR A 107 8.16 1.87 -17.67
CA THR A 107 9.15 1.56 -16.65
C THR A 107 10.40 2.41 -16.89
N LYS A 108 10.64 3.41 -16.04
CA LYS A 108 11.92 4.11 -16.00
C LYS A 108 12.96 3.17 -15.37
N LEU A 109 13.71 2.46 -16.23
CA LEU A 109 14.93 1.76 -15.83
C LEU A 109 16.03 2.76 -15.47
#